data_AF-A0A2U0DK48-F1
#
_entry.id   AF-A0A2U0DK48-F1
#
_cell.length_a   1.000
_cell.length_b   1.000
_cell.length_c   1.000
_cell.angle_alpha   90.00
_cell.angle_beta   90.00
_cell.angle_gamma   90.00
#
_symmetry.space_group_name_H-M   'P 1'
#
loop_
_entity.id
_entity.type
_entity.pdbx_description
1 polymer ?
#
loop_
_entity_poly.entity_id
_entity_poly.type
_entity_poly.pdbx_seq_one_letter_code
_entity_poly.pdbx_strand_id
1 'polypeptide(L)'
;MKKEQIKKQQQVRIKTFDDVFHCVIIALERLEGYLSVGKKASEIPVTAIKTDRDLHDDIKNPPTEKLLYSELEVQCMTLFYQTRFDDEELFHKTVSYFLKDLLMWYGGRPKTMEYDDIDKFFIPIVSALDRQVEEAKQIGHTVIKYVKDIGNTIEDLEEDAKEQAVREGFTTWLLAQDITQNRMNDFLVSGKNVEFTVHKRGSIKEGLERLYRAFTILYEDSTPVYFLETLRKKYLQEEDFSPIEIFLDVIDSLKKQIHETGQERN
;
A
#
# COMPACT_ATOMS: atom_id res chain seq x y z
N MET A 1 35.23 10.58 -5.06
CA MET A 1 34.86 10.45 -3.62
C MET A 1 33.48 11.02 -3.30
N LYS A 2 33.25 12.35 -3.21
CA LYS A 2 31.94 12.90 -2.77
C LYS A 2 30.73 12.49 -3.65
N LYS A 3 30.87 12.52 -4.98
CA LYS A 3 29.81 12.12 -5.93
C LYS A 3 29.44 10.63 -5.87
N GLU A 4 30.45 9.78 -5.66
CA GLU A 4 30.28 8.33 -5.60
C GLU A 4 29.62 7.90 -4.29
N GLN A 5 29.94 8.58 -3.20
CA GLN A 5 29.28 8.41 -1.91
C GLN A 5 27.81 8.86 -1.95
N ILE A 6 27.51 9.99 -2.61
CA ILE A 6 26.13 10.45 -2.84
C ILE A 6 25.34 9.43 -3.67
N LYS A 7 25.92 8.92 -4.77
CA LYS A 7 25.28 7.89 -5.61
C LYS A 7 24.99 6.61 -4.81
N LYS A 8 25.93 6.16 -3.98
CA LYS A 8 25.76 4.99 -3.12
C LYS A 8 24.63 5.18 -2.11
N GLN A 9 24.55 6.36 -1.48
CA GLN A 9 23.46 6.70 -0.55
C GLN A 9 22.10 6.73 -1.25
N GLN A 10 22.02 7.27 -2.47
CA GLN A 10 20.79 7.24 -3.27
C GLN A 10 20.36 5.80 -3.62
N GLN A 11 21.29 4.94 -4.02
CA GLN A 11 21.00 3.54 -4.34
C GLN A 11 20.48 2.78 -3.10
N VAL A 12 21.12 2.95 -1.94
CA VAL A 12 20.65 2.37 -0.67
C VAL A 12 19.22 2.83 -0.36
N ARG A 13 18.97 4.14 -0.48
CA ARG A 13 17.66 4.73 -0.21
C ARG A 13 16.57 4.19 -1.11
N ILE A 14 16.84 4.13 -2.42
CA ILE A 14 15.90 3.61 -3.42
C ILE A 14 15.63 2.12 -3.16
N LYS A 15 16.66 1.34 -2.82
CA LYS A 15 16.51 -0.07 -2.45
C LYS A 15 15.63 -0.23 -1.20
N THR A 16 15.87 0.56 -0.15
CA THR A 16 15.05 0.50 1.06
C THR A 16 13.60 0.87 0.77
N PHE A 17 13.35 1.81 -0.12
CA PHE A 17 11.99 2.15 -0.54
C PHE A 17 11.31 0.99 -1.27
N ASP A 18 12.01 0.32 -2.19
CA ASP A 18 11.53 -0.91 -2.84
C ASP A 18 11.24 -2.03 -1.85
N ASP A 19 12.15 -2.27 -0.89
CA ASP A 19 11.99 -3.28 0.15
C ASP A 19 10.72 -3.03 0.99
N VAL A 20 10.49 -1.77 1.39
CA VAL A 20 9.29 -1.42 2.17
C VAL A 20 8.02 -1.50 1.33
N PHE A 21 8.05 -1.04 0.08
CA PHE A 21 6.90 -1.18 -0.81
C PHE A 21 6.55 -2.65 -1.08
N HIS A 22 7.55 -3.51 -1.27
CA HIS A 22 7.36 -4.95 -1.39
C HIS A 22 6.70 -5.56 -0.13
N CYS A 23 7.11 -5.13 1.07
CA CYS A 23 6.47 -5.56 2.32
C CYS A 23 5.00 -5.12 2.41
N VAL A 24 4.63 -3.95 1.89
CA VAL A 24 3.22 -3.54 1.77
C VAL A 24 2.45 -4.52 0.88
N ILE A 25 3.03 -4.94 -0.26
CA ILE A 25 2.39 -5.93 -1.12
C ILE A 25 2.29 -7.29 -0.43
N ILE A 26 3.33 -7.75 0.28
CA ILE A 26 3.27 -8.98 1.10
C ILE A 26 2.07 -8.92 2.05
N ALA A 27 1.96 -7.87 2.86
CA ALA A 27 0.87 -7.71 3.84
C ALA A 27 -0.51 -7.69 3.15
N LEU A 28 -0.61 -7.03 1.99
CA LEU A 28 -1.84 -6.96 1.20
C LEU A 28 -2.25 -8.34 0.64
N GLU A 29 -1.30 -9.10 0.09
CA GLU A 29 -1.54 -10.46 -0.42
C GLU A 29 -1.92 -11.44 0.70
N ARG A 30 -1.32 -11.29 1.89
CA ARG A 30 -1.65 -12.10 3.08
C ARG A 30 -3.08 -11.83 3.54
N LEU A 31 -3.47 -10.56 3.64
CA LEU A 31 -4.84 -10.18 3.99
C LEU A 31 -5.84 -10.66 2.93
N GLU A 32 -5.52 -10.51 1.64
CA GLU A 32 -6.39 -10.97 0.54
C GLU A 32 -6.58 -12.50 0.60
N GLY A 33 -5.49 -13.24 0.83
CA GLY A 33 -5.53 -14.68 1.00
C GLY A 33 -6.43 -15.10 2.16
N TYR A 34 -6.31 -14.43 3.31
CA TYR A 34 -7.11 -14.70 4.50
C TYR A 34 -8.60 -14.41 4.28
N LEU A 35 -8.95 -13.26 3.71
CA LEU A 35 -10.35 -12.86 3.44
C LEU A 35 -11.00 -13.72 2.34
N SER A 36 -10.19 -14.37 1.50
CA SER A 36 -10.66 -15.23 0.42
C SER A 36 -10.85 -16.70 0.84
N VAL A 37 -10.44 -17.10 2.05
CA VAL A 37 -10.60 -18.49 2.54
C VAL A 37 -12.08 -18.90 2.49
N GLY A 38 -12.37 -20.01 1.79
CA GLY A 38 -13.74 -20.52 1.60
C GLY A 38 -14.47 -20.00 0.35
N LYS A 39 -13.97 -18.96 -0.32
CA LYS A 39 -14.55 -18.42 -1.57
C LYS A 39 -13.82 -18.94 -2.82
N LYS A 40 -13.85 -20.25 -3.14
CA LYS A 40 -13.20 -20.84 -4.35
C LYS A 40 -11.86 -20.15 -4.76
N ALA A 41 -11.01 -19.84 -3.79
CA ALA A 41 -9.92 -18.87 -3.91
C ALA A 41 -8.64 -19.42 -4.56
N SER A 42 -8.76 -20.51 -5.31
CA SER A 42 -7.63 -21.24 -5.88
C SER A 42 -6.95 -20.53 -7.07
N GLU A 43 -7.34 -19.30 -7.41
CA GLU A 43 -6.89 -18.61 -8.63
C GLU A 43 -6.41 -17.17 -8.42
N ILE A 44 -6.16 -16.72 -7.18
CA ILE A 44 -5.58 -15.39 -6.96
C ILE A 44 -4.07 -15.47 -7.21
N PRO A 45 -3.51 -14.82 -8.25
CA PRO A 45 -2.08 -14.86 -8.51
C PRO A 45 -1.33 -14.17 -7.37
N VAL A 46 -0.27 -14.78 -6.86
CA VAL A 46 0.60 -14.17 -5.84
C VAL A 46 1.88 -13.67 -6.49
N THR A 47 2.39 -12.55 -6.02
CA THR A 47 3.55 -11.86 -6.59
C THR A 47 4.62 -11.53 -5.55
N ALA A 48 4.26 -11.55 -4.25
CA ALA A 48 5.15 -11.17 -3.16
C ALA A 48 5.23 -12.25 -2.06
N ILE A 49 4.11 -12.88 -1.69
CA ILE A 49 4.14 -13.96 -0.69
C ILE A 49 4.84 -15.20 -1.24
N LYS A 50 5.45 -15.99 -0.35
CA LYS A 50 6.21 -17.21 -0.69
C LYS A 50 7.45 -16.95 -1.56
N THR A 51 7.91 -15.70 -1.64
CA THR A 51 9.21 -15.35 -2.22
C THR A 51 10.30 -15.41 -1.15
N ASP A 52 11.56 -15.29 -1.53
CA ASP A 52 12.70 -15.20 -0.61
C ASP A 52 12.68 -13.92 0.26
N ARG A 53 11.86 -12.94 -0.13
CA ARG A 53 11.65 -11.69 0.61
C ARG A 53 10.47 -11.76 1.59
N ASP A 54 9.62 -12.78 1.47
CA ASP A 54 8.60 -13.09 2.46
C ASP A 54 9.22 -13.86 3.63
N LEU A 55 9.45 -13.15 4.73
CA LEU A 55 10.13 -13.68 5.92
C LEU A 55 9.16 -14.11 7.03
N HIS A 56 7.86 -14.19 6.74
CA HIS A 56 6.87 -14.58 7.73
C HIS A 56 6.98 -16.06 8.10
N ASP A 57 6.88 -16.34 9.40
CA ASP A 57 6.74 -17.69 9.93
C ASP A 57 5.30 -17.90 10.40
N ASP A 58 4.44 -18.29 9.47
CA ASP A 58 3.00 -18.54 9.71
C ASP A 58 2.74 -19.80 10.52
N ILE A 59 3.73 -20.70 10.65
CA ILE A 59 3.61 -21.89 11.50
C ILE A 59 3.73 -21.46 12.96
N LYS A 60 4.73 -20.62 13.27
CA LYS A 60 4.95 -20.11 14.62
C LYS A 60 3.97 -18.99 14.99
N ASN A 61 3.55 -18.18 14.00
CA ASN A 61 2.64 -17.06 14.19
C ASN A 61 1.43 -17.18 13.24
N PRO A 62 0.46 -18.05 13.56
CA PRO A 62 -0.71 -18.24 12.70
C PRO A 62 -1.43 -16.91 12.42
N PRO A 63 -1.74 -16.60 11.15
CA PRO A 63 -2.38 -15.34 10.81
C PRO A 63 -3.81 -15.29 11.37
N THR A 64 -4.16 -14.15 11.94
CA THR A 64 -5.54 -13.80 12.31
C THR A 64 -5.95 -12.55 11.56
N GLU A 65 -7.26 -12.33 11.37
CA GLU A 65 -7.78 -11.12 10.71
C GLU A 65 -7.13 -9.86 11.31
N LYS A 66 -7.19 -9.72 12.64
CA LYS A 66 -6.64 -8.58 13.36
C LYS A 66 -5.15 -8.36 13.10
N LEU A 67 -4.35 -9.42 13.16
CA LEU A 67 -2.91 -9.33 12.92
C LEU A 67 -2.61 -8.84 11.51
N LEU A 68 -3.35 -9.32 10.50
CA LEU A 68 -3.14 -8.95 9.10
C LEU A 68 -3.52 -7.49 8.81
N TYR A 69 -4.62 -6.99 9.39
CA TYR A 69 -4.95 -5.56 9.31
C TYR A 69 -3.88 -4.68 9.97
N SER A 70 -3.42 -5.08 11.16
CA SER A 70 -2.39 -4.35 11.90
C SER A 70 -1.05 -4.37 11.15
N GLU A 71 -0.70 -5.51 10.54
CA GLU A 71 0.49 -5.66 9.70
C GLU A 71 0.46 -4.65 8.55
N LEU A 72 -0.64 -4.58 7.81
CA LEU A 72 -0.76 -3.68 6.66
C LEU A 72 -0.76 -2.20 7.07
N GLU A 73 -1.38 -1.85 8.20
CA GLU A 73 -1.28 -0.50 8.79
C GLU A 73 0.18 -0.12 9.10
N VAL A 74 0.91 -1.01 9.80
CA VAL A 74 2.32 -0.79 10.15
C VAL A 74 3.19 -0.66 8.89
N GLN A 75 2.93 -1.45 7.85
CA GLN A 75 3.65 -1.33 6.58
C GLN A 75 3.35 0.00 5.89
N CYS A 76 2.12 0.51 5.95
CA CYS A 76 1.78 1.85 5.44
C CYS A 76 2.52 2.95 6.22
N MET A 77 2.60 2.86 7.55
CA MET A 77 3.38 3.82 8.35
C MET A 77 4.87 3.76 8.01
N THR A 78 5.41 2.56 7.81
CA THR A 78 6.81 2.36 7.41
C THR A 78 7.07 2.95 6.03
N LEU A 79 6.15 2.75 5.08
CA LEU A 79 6.19 3.35 3.74
C LEU A 79 6.28 4.87 3.83
N PHE A 80 5.42 5.50 4.63
CA PHE A 80 5.44 6.94 4.84
C PHE A 80 6.83 7.44 5.28
N TYR A 81 7.53 6.75 6.18
CA TYR A 81 8.87 7.19 6.60
C TYR A 81 9.91 7.12 5.48
N GLN A 82 9.76 6.20 4.53
CA GLN A 82 10.69 6.08 3.39
C GLN A 82 10.51 7.19 2.35
N THR A 83 9.34 7.83 2.30
CA THR A 83 9.01 8.90 1.33
C THR A 83 9.69 10.24 1.57
N ARG A 84 10.53 10.39 2.60
CA ARG A 84 11.18 11.67 2.98
C ARG A 84 12.27 12.13 2.00
N PHE A 85 12.07 12.01 0.70
CA PHE A 85 13.03 12.36 -0.34
C PHE A 85 13.25 13.87 -0.44
N ASP A 86 14.52 14.28 -0.48
CA ASP A 86 14.90 15.69 -0.68
C ASP A 86 14.91 16.07 -2.17
N ASP A 87 14.95 15.08 -3.05
CA ASP A 87 14.92 15.23 -4.51
C ASP A 87 13.48 15.02 -5.01
N GLU A 88 12.82 16.12 -5.39
CA GLU A 88 11.42 16.13 -5.82
C GLU A 88 11.20 15.36 -7.12
N GLU A 89 12.13 15.44 -8.08
CA GLU A 89 12.01 14.74 -9.36
C GLU A 89 12.14 13.23 -9.16
N LEU A 90 13.13 12.81 -8.37
CA LEU A 90 13.31 11.41 -8.02
C LEU A 90 12.10 10.90 -7.23
N PHE A 91 11.62 11.67 -6.25
CA PHE A 91 10.42 11.34 -5.49
C PHE A 91 9.22 11.11 -6.41
N HIS A 92 8.94 12.05 -7.31
CA HIS A 92 7.80 11.97 -8.23
C HIS A 92 7.89 10.73 -9.13
N LYS A 93 9.07 10.46 -9.70
CA LYS A 93 9.31 9.27 -10.54
C LYS A 93 9.12 7.97 -9.75
N THR A 94 9.61 7.91 -8.53
CA THR A 94 9.48 6.73 -7.67
C THR A 94 8.03 6.50 -7.24
N VAL A 95 7.29 7.54 -6.85
CA VAL A 95 5.86 7.44 -6.52
C VAL A 95 5.05 7.02 -7.75
N SER A 96 5.32 7.61 -8.91
CA SER A 96 4.66 7.21 -10.17
C SER A 96 4.90 5.72 -10.47
N TYR A 97 6.14 5.24 -10.31
CA TYR A 97 6.47 3.83 -10.49
C TYR A 97 5.67 2.92 -9.56
N PHE A 98 5.71 3.18 -8.24
CA PHE A 98 5.02 2.35 -7.26
C PHE A 98 3.50 2.44 -7.36
N LEU A 99 2.94 3.58 -7.76
CA LEU A 99 1.52 3.72 -8.04
C LEU A 99 1.11 2.87 -9.25
N LYS A 100 1.89 2.87 -10.34
CA LYS A 100 1.64 2.02 -11.50
C LYS A 100 1.68 0.55 -11.11
N ASP A 101 2.66 0.16 -10.30
CA ASP A 101 2.81 -1.21 -9.82
C ASP A 101 1.63 -1.65 -8.94
N LEU A 102 1.22 -0.81 -7.99
CA LEU A 102 0.03 -1.04 -7.17
C LEU A 102 -1.24 -1.18 -8.01
N LEU A 103 -1.42 -0.34 -9.03
CA LEU A 103 -2.56 -0.43 -9.94
C LEU A 103 -2.53 -1.71 -10.78
N MET A 104 -1.36 -2.13 -11.25
CA MET A 104 -1.22 -3.43 -11.93
C MET A 104 -1.53 -4.61 -11.00
N TRP A 105 -1.23 -4.50 -9.71
CA TRP A 105 -1.61 -5.49 -8.71
C TRP A 105 -3.14 -5.56 -8.55
N TYR A 106 -3.81 -4.41 -8.32
CA TYR A 106 -5.27 -4.34 -8.23
C TYR A 106 -5.98 -4.78 -9.51
N GLY A 107 -5.40 -4.48 -10.68
CA GLY A 107 -5.97 -4.82 -11.98
C GLY A 107 -6.06 -6.31 -12.25
N GLY A 108 -5.27 -7.13 -11.54
CA GLY A 108 -5.35 -8.59 -11.65
C GLY A 108 -6.32 -9.26 -10.67
N ARG A 109 -7.03 -8.51 -9.81
CA ARG A 109 -8.05 -9.09 -8.94
C ARG A 109 -9.25 -9.57 -9.79
N PRO A 110 -9.73 -10.83 -9.62
CA PRO A 110 -10.80 -11.37 -10.46
C PRO A 110 -12.06 -10.49 -10.47
N LYS A 111 -12.70 -10.35 -11.63
CA LYS A 111 -13.97 -9.58 -11.76
C LYS A 111 -15.13 -10.19 -10.97
N THR A 112 -15.04 -11.47 -10.63
CA THR A 112 -16.00 -12.20 -9.80
C THR A 112 -15.82 -11.96 -8.31
N MET A 113 -14.68 -11.38 -7.90
CA MET A 113 -14.40 -11.05 -6.51
C MET A 113 -15.13 -9.77 -6.15
N GLU A 114 -15.90 -9.84 -5.06
CA GLU A 114 -16.58 -8.68 -4.48
C GLU A 114 -15.59 -7.58 -4.10
N TYR A 115 -16.08 -6.35 -4.04
CA TYR A 115 -15.30 -5.23 -3.51
C TYR A 115 -15.28 -5.32 -1.99
N ASP A 116 -14.10 -5.17 -1.40
CA ASP A 116 -13.86 -5.45 0.01
C ASP A 116 -12.78 -4.54 0.60
N ASP A 117 -12.35 -4.84 1.82
CA ASP A 117 -11.37 -4.05 2.56
C ASP A 117 -9.99 -4.02 1.87
N ILE A 118 -9.66 -4.99 1.01
CA ILE A 118 -8.45 -4.95 0.17
C ILE A 118 -8.52 -3.77 -0.81
N ASP A 119 -9.69 -3.48 -1.41
CA ASP A 119 -9.86 -2.31 -2.26
C ASP A 119 -9.79 -1.01 -1.47
N LYS A 120 -10.31 -1.01 -0.23
CA LYS A 120 -10.25 0.17 0.64
C LYS A 120 -8.82 0.55 1.02
N PHE A 121 -7.94 -0.43 1.19
CA PHE A 121 -6.52 -0.21 1.55
C PHE A 121 -5.72 0.58 0.51
N PHE A 122 -6.21 0.74 -0.72
CA PHE A 122 -5.58 1.63 -1.69
C PHE A 122 -5.39 3.05 -1.13
N ILE A 123 -6.38 3.57 -0.40
CA ILE A 123 -6.35 4.94 0.14
C ILE A 123 -5.22 5.13 1.16
N PRO A 124 -5.11 4.35 2.26
CA PRO A 124 -4.02 4.48 3.21
C PRO A 124 -2.65 4.19 2.59
N ILE A 125 -2.53 3.20 1.68
CA ILE A 125 -1.26 2.91 1.00
C ILE A 125 -0.78 4.12 0.20
N VAL A 126 -1.66 4.71 -0.63
CA VAL A 126 -1.25 5.86 -1.45
C VAL A 126 -1.13 7.14 -0.62
N SER A 127 -1.90 7.28 0.45
CA SER A 127 -1.73 8.39 1.39
C SER A 127 -0.35 8.37 2.05
N ALA A 128 0.14 7.18 2.40
CA ALA A 128 1.52 7.00 2.86
C ALA A 128 2.53 7.28 1.75
N LEU A 129 2.33 6.68 0.56
CA LEU A 129 3.26 6.78 -0.58
C LEU A 129 3.46 8.22 -1.08
N ASP A 130 2.37 8.99 -1.21
CA ASP A 130 2.37 10.36 -1.74
C ASP A 130 2.42 11.42 -0.64
N ARG A 131 2.60 11.04 0.63
CA ARG A 131 2.62 11.98 1.78
C ARG A 131 1.40 12.91 1.82
N GLN A 132 0.21 12.35 1.60
CA GLN A 132 -1.05 13.09 1.72
C GLN A 132 -1.39 13.46 3.17
N VAL A 133 -0.64 12.90 4.12
CA VAL A 133 -0.69 13.23 5.54
C VAL A 133 0.65 13.82 6.00
N GLU A 134 0.62 14.58 7.09
CA GLU A 134 1.80 15.24 7.66
C GLU A 134 2.59 14.32 8.61
N GLU A 135 1.89 13.43 9.30
CA GLU A 135 2.44 12.56 10.33
C GLU A 135 2.07 11.09 10.11
N ALA A 136 2.98 10.17 10.45
CA ALA A 136 2.73 8.73 10.30
C ALA A 136 1.48 8.25 11.08
N LYS A 137 1.19 8.85 12.25
CA LYS A 137 0.00 8.52 13.05
C LYS A 137 -1.32 8.77 12.29
N GLN A 138 -1.32 9.72 11.35
CA GLN A 138 -2.49 10.02 10.54
C GLN A 138 -2.78 8.92 9.51
N ILE A 139 -1.81 8.04 9.21
CA ILE A 139 -2.07 6.84 8.43
C ILE A 139 -3.03 5.91 9.16
N GLY A 140 -2.86 5.72 10.47
CA GLY A 140 -3.80 4.95 11.28
C GLY A 140 -5.21 5.56 11.27
N HIS A 141 -5.31 6.89 11.36
CA HIS A 141 -6.61 7.57 11.20
C HIS A 141 -7.22 7.35 9.80
N THR A 142 -6.40 7.32 8.75
CA THR A 142 -6.86 7.01 7.38
C THR A 142 -7.36 5.57 7.28
N VAL A 143 -6.68 4.62 7.93
CA VAL A 143 -7.13 3.21 8.00
C VAL A 143 -8.46 3.11 8.75
N ILE A 144 -8.59 3.74 9.93
CA ILE A 144 -9.84 3.76 10.70
C ILE A 144 -10.98 4.38 9.88
N LYS A 145 -10.72 5.50 9.21
CA LYS A 145 -11.74 6.25 8.46
C LYS A 145 -12.20 5.52 7.20
N TYR A 146 -11.27 4.98 6.43
CA TYR A 146 -11.56 4.47 5.09
C TYR A 146 -11.62 2.96 5.00
N VAL A 147 -11.02 2.22 5.93
CA VAL A 147 -11.00 0.75 5.90
C VAL A 147 -11.91 0.20 6.99
N LYS A 148 -11.44 0.25 8.24
CA LYS A 148 -12.08 -0.35 9.41
C LYS A 148 -11.36 0.10 10.69
N ASP A 149 -12.09 0.20 11.79
CA ASP A 149 -11.49 0.31 13.12
C ASP A 149 -10.94 -1.06 13.55
N ILE A 150 -9.62 -1.14 13.72
CA ILE A 150 -8.89 -2.40 13.96
C ILE A 150 -8.86 -2.73 15.47
N GLY A 151 -9.15 -1.77 16.34
CA GLY A 151 -9.25 -1.95 17.79
C GLY A 151 -7.94 -2.32 18.50
N ASN A 152 -7.66 -1.59 19.59
CA ASN A 152 -6.59 -1.70 20.58
C ASN A 152 -5.29 -0.95 20.28
N THR A 153 -4.89 -0.18 21.28
CA THR A 153 -3.52 0.24 21.53
C THR A 153 -2.86 -0.78 22.48
N ILE A 154 -1.52 -0.81 22.52
CA ILE A 154 -0.76 -1.66 23.47
C ILE A 154 -1.12 -1.37 24.94
N GLU A 155 -1.77 -0.22 25.18
CA GLU A 155 -2.23 0.27 26.47
C GLU A 155 -3.28 -0.65 27.11
N ASP A 156 -4.08 -1.34 26.28
CA ASP A 156 -5.19 -2.21 26.70
C ASP A 156 -4.75 -3.63 27.13
N LEU A 157 -3.46 -3.94 27.06
CA LEU A 157 -2.92 -5.24 27.47
C LEU A 157 -2.64 -5.27 28.98
N GLU A 158 -2.81 -6.44 29.60
CA GLU A 158 -2.33 -6.72 30.95
C GLU A 158 -0.78 -6.65 31.02
N GLU A 159 -0.21 -6.29 32.17
CA GLU A 159 1.25 -6.03 32.32
C GLU A 159 2.13 -7.21 31.89
N ASP A 160 1.78 -8.44 32.25
CA ASP A 160 2.56 -9.63 31.85
C ASP A 160 2.55 -9.83 30.32
N ALA A 161 1.41 -9.53 29.67
CA ALA A 161 1.29 -9.59 28.21
C ALA A 161 2.07 -8.46 27.54
N LYS A 162 2.15 -7.28 28.17
CA LYS A 162 3.01 -6.17 27.72
C LYS A 162 4.49 -6.56 27.80
N GLU A 163 4.94 -7.12 28.91
CA GLU A 163 6.34 -7.54 29.07
C GLU A 163 6.72 -8.61 28.03
N GLN A 164 5.86 -9.60 27.82
CA GLN A 164 6.07 -10.62 26.81
C GLN A 164 6.15 -10.03 25.40
N ALA A 165 5.19 -9.15 25.04
CA ALA A 165 5.18 -8.49 23.74
C ALA A 165 6.44 -7.65 23.51
N VAL A 166 6.95 -6.96 24.54
CA VAL A 166 8.21 -6.19 24.46
C VAL A 166 9.41 -7.12 24.23
N ARG A 167 9.50 -8.24 24.96
CA ARG A 167 10.62 -9.20 24.82
C ARG A 167 10.64 -9.85 23.43
N GLU A 168 9.48 -10.28 22.95
CA GLU A 168 9.32 -10.87 21.62
C GLU A 168 9.60 -9.87 20.51
N GLY A 169 9.08 -8.64 20.66
CA GLY A 169 9.34 -7.52 19.74
C GLY A 169 10.82 -7.18 19.66
N PHE A 170 11.51 -7.08 20.80
CA PHE A 170 12.96 -6.80 20.83
C PHE A 170 13.79 -7.90 20.18
N THR A 171 13.44 -9.17 20.44
CA THR A 171 14.13 -10.33 19.84
C THR A 171 13.94 -10.34 18.32
N THR A 172 12.70 -10.13 17.87
CA THR A 172 12.36 -10.04 16.44
C THR A 172 13.08 -8.87 15.78
N TRP A 173 13.16 -7.73 16.46
CA TRP A 173 13.90 -6.55 15.97
C TRP A 173 15.39 -6.84 15.78
N LEU A 174 16.05 -7.52 16.72
CA LEU A 174 17.46 -7.90 16.58
C LEU A 174 17.70 -8.84 15.38
N LEU A 175 16.83 -9.83 15.19
CA LEU A 175 16.90 -10.73 14.04
C LEU A 175 16.68 -9.99 12.72
N ALA A 176 15.68 -9.10 12.67
CA ALA A 176 15.43 -8.26 11.50
C ALA A 176 16.62 -7.35 11.19
N GLN A 177 17.25 -6.77 12.22
CA GLN A 177 18.44 -5.93 12.06
C GLN A 177 19.59 -6.69 11.40
N ASP A 178 19.88 -7.91 11.86
CA ASP A 178 20.95 -8.74 11.29
C ASP A 178 20.66 -9.10 9.82
N ILE A 179 19.43 -9.54 9.52
CA ILE A 179 19.00 -9.87 8.16
C ILE A 179 19.10 -8.65 7.24
N THR A 180 18.59 -7.49 7.67
CA THR A 180 18.64 -6.25 6.88
C THR A 180 20.09 -5.80 6.66
N GLN A 181 20.95 -5.89 7.67
CA GLN A 181 22.35 -5.51 7.55
C GLN A 181 23.10 -6.40 6.55
N ASN A 182 22.87 -7.72 6.61
CA ASN A 182 23.48 -8.68 5.71
C ASN A 182 22.99 -8.46 4.26
N ARG A 183 21.68 -8.32 4.04
CA ARG A 183 21.10 -8.00 2.71
C ARG A 183 21.63 -6.68 2.14
N MET A 184 21.84 -5.67 2.99
CA MET A 184 22.38 -4.39 2.55
C MET A 184 23.86 -4.50 2.18
N ASN A 185 24.65 -5.23 2.96
CA ASN A 185 26.05 -5.49 2.65
C ASN A 185 26.19 -6.23 1.31
N ASP A 186 25.40 -7.27 1.08
CA ASP A 186 25.40 -8.04 -0.16
C ASP A 186 25.06 -7.16 -1.37
N PHE A 187 24.04 -6.30 -1.24
CA PHE A 187 23.69 -5.34 -2.29
C PHE A 187 24.86 -4.39 -2.59
N LEU A 188 25.46 -3.80 -1.57
CA LEU A 188 26.58 -2.87 -1.73
C LEU A 188 27.83 -3.52 -2.34
N VAL A 189 28.09 -4.78 -2.00
CA VAL A 189 29.19 -5.57 -2.58
C VAL A 189 28.90 -5.95 -4.03
N SER A 190 27.64 -6.22 -4.39
CA SER A 190 27.26 -6.60 -5.75
C SER A 190 27.54 -5.52 -6.80
N GLY A 191 27.54 -4.24 -6.39
CA GLY A 191 27.73 -3.10 -7.28
C GLY A 191 26.63 -2.90 -8.33
N LYS A 192 25.54 -3.67 -8.24
CA LYS A 192 24.39 -3.57 -9.16
C LYS A 192 23.58 -2.31 -8.87
N ASN A 193 22.94 -1.77 -9.91
CA ASN A 193 21.93 -0.73 -9.71
C ASN A 193 20.66 -1.38 -9.13
N VAL A 194 19.87 -0.60 -8.40
CA VAL A 194 18.55 -1.05 -7.94
C VAL A 194 17.65 -1.30 -9.15
N GLU A 195 17.14 -2.53 -9.23
CA GLU A 195 16.02 -2.91 -10.09
C GLU A 195 14.79 -3.02 -9.20
N PHE A 196 13.76 -2.23 -9.50
CA PHE A 196 12.53 -2.27 -8.74
C PHE A 196 11.77 -3.57 -8.97
N THR A 197 11.13 -4.04 -7.91
CA THR A 197 10.30 -5.22 -7.93
C THR A 197 8.96 -4.89 -8.58
N VAL A 198 8.50 -5.77 -9.46
CA VAL A 198 7.24 -5.61 -10.20
C VAL A 198 6.24 -6.64 -9.71
N HIS A 199 5.09 -6.17 -9.22
CA HIS A 199 3.99 -6.97 -8.67
C HIS A 199 2.83 -7.08 -9.67
N LYS A 200 3.17 -7.33 -10.93
CA LYS A 200 2.22 -7.30 -12.03
C LYS A 200 1.27 -8.51 -12.01
N ARG A 201 -0.02 -8.25 -11.81
CA ARG A 201 -1.10 -9.23 -11.98
C ARG A 201 -2.00 -8.93 -13.19
N GLY A 202 -2.26 -7.65 -13.45
CA GLY A 202 -3.03 -7.15 -14.60
C GLY A 202 -2.42 -5.88 -15.19
N SER A 203 -3.26 -4.97 -15.66
CA SER A 203 -2.86 -3.67 -16.22
C SER A 203 -3.25 -2.49 -15.31
N ILE A 204 -2.59 -1.34 -15.52
CA ILE A 204 -2.91 -0.09 -14.83
C ILE A 204 -4.38 0.31 -15.05
N LYS A 205 -4.86 0.16 -16.30
CA LYS A 205 -6.25 0.47 -16.67
C LYS A 205 -7.26 -0.37 -15.91
N GLU A 206 -7.04 -1.69 -15.84
CA GLU A 206 -7.92 -2.60 -15.09
C GLU A 206 -7.91 -2.27 -13.59
N GLY A 207 -6.75 -1.89 -13.04
CA GLY A 207 -6.63 -1.45 -11.65
C GLY A 207 -7.43 -0.19 -11.35
N LEU A 208 -7.32 0.82 -12.22
CA LEU A 208 -8.15 2.02 -12.12
C LEU A 208 -9.63 1.65 -12.19
N GLU A 209 -10.07 0.96 -13.25
CA GLU A 209 -11.48 0.57 -13.42
C GLU A 209 -12.04 -0.17 -12.21
N ARG A 210 -11.26 -1.08 -11.61
CA ARG A 210 -11.64 -1.78 -10.38
C ARG A 210 -11.83 -0.78 -9.24
N LEU A 211 -10.86 0.09 -8.99
CA LEU A 211 -10.91 1.01 -7.86
C LEU A 211 -12.01 2.06 -7.99
N TYR A 212 -12.30 2.58 -9.20
CA TYR A 212 -13.45 3.46 -9.40
C TYR A 212 -14.76 2.79 -9.01
N ARG A 213 -14.98 1.56 -9.49
CA ARG A 213 -16.19 0.80 -9.16
C ARG A 213 -16.25 0.47 -7.67
N ALA A 214 -15.15 0.01 -7.10
CA ALA A 214 -15.04 -0.28 -5.68
C ALA A 214 -15.38 0.96 -4.86
N PHE A 215 -14.83 2.12 -5.19
CA PHE A 215 -15.05 3.35 -4.43
C PHE A 215 -16.49 3.87 -4.54
N THR A 216 -17.15 3.68 -5.68
CA THR A 216 -18.58 4.03 -5.81
C THR A 216 -19.52 3.09 -5.04
N ILE A 217 -19.04 1.88 -4.69
CA ILE A 217 -19.86 0.86 -4.01
C ILE A 217 -19.58 0.84 -2.51
N LEU A 218 -18.32 1.01 -2.12
CA LEU A 218 -17.85 0.86 -0.74
C LEU A 218 -18.01 2.13 0.10
N TYR A 219 -18.19 3.30 -0.53
CA TYR A 219 -18.31 4.58 0.16
C TYR A 219 -19.58 5.30 -0.26
N GLU A 220 -20.20 6.00 0.70
CA GLU A 220 -21.41 6.78 0.47
C GLU A 220 -21.11 8.12 -0.20
N ASP A 221 -19.89 8.63 -0.05
CA ASP A 221 -19.47 9.93 -0.57
C ASP A 221 -18.41 9.80 -1.68
N SER A 222 -18.29 10.88 -2.44
CA SER A 222 -17.45 10.96 -3.64
C SER A 222 -15.95 11.19 -3.39
N THR A 223 -15.54 11.45 -2.15
CA THR A 223 -14.16 11.83 -1.79
C THR A 223 -13.14 10.79 -2.26
N PRO A 224 -13.34 9.48 -2.06
CA PRO A 224 -12.42 8.45 -2.56
C PRO A 224 -12.24 8.47 -4.08
N VAL A 225 -13.30 8.74 -4.83
CA VAL A 225 -13.24 8.87 -6.30
C VAL A 225 -12.44 10.12 -6.70
N TYR A 226 -12.68 11.26 -6.05
CA TYR A 226 -11.90 12.48 -6.28
C TYR A 226 -10.42 12.33 -5.89
N PHE A 227 -10.14 11.56 -4.83
CA PHE A 227 -8.79 11.21 -4.42
C PHE A 227 -8.08 10.43 -5.53
N LEU A 228 -8.72 9.38 -6.06
CA LEU A 228 -8.17 8.59 -7.17
C LEU A 228 -7.94 9.41 -8.45
N GLU A 229 -8.88 10.30 -8.80
CA GLU A 229 -8.72 11.22 -9.93
C GLU A 229 -7.51 12.13 -9.79
N THR A 230 -7.34 12.71 -8.59
CA THR A 230 -6.23 13.61 -8.30
C THR A 230 -4.89 12.90 -8.48
N LEU A 231 -4.77 11.68 -7.96
CA LEU A 231 -3.58 10.85 -8.09
C LEU A 231 -3.30 10.47 -9.55
N ARG A 232 -4.33 10.05 -10.29
CA ARG A 232 -4.20 9.72 -11.71
C ARG A 232 -3.67 10.91 -12.51
N LYS A 233 -4.26 12.10 -12.31
CA LYS A 233 -3.81 13.33 -12.96
C LYS A 233 -2.41 13.76 -12.54
N LYS A 234 -2.01 13.48 -11.31
CA LYS A 234 -0.69 13.85 -10.78
C LYS A 234 0.41 12.94 -11.32
N TYR A 235 0.20 11.62 -11.33
CA TYR A 235 1.28 10.63 -11.50
C TYR A 235 1.18 9.76 -12.75
N LEU A 236 0.06 9.77 -13.47
CA LEU A 236 -0.19 8.90 -14.63
C LEU A 236 -0.49 9.69 -15.90
N GLN A 237 0.10 10.89 -16.03
CA GLN A 237 -0.13 11.78 -17.18
C GLN A 237 0.33 11.20 -18.52
N GLU A 238 1.33 10.33 -18.48
CA GLU A 238 1.95 9.70 -19.66
C GLU A 238 1.17 8.48 -20.16
N GLU A 239 0.21 7.98 -19.38
CA GLU A 239 -0.58 6.81 -19.75
C GLU A 239 -1.77 7.22 -20.62
N ASP A 240 -1.94 6.57 -21.78
CA ASP A 240 -3.10 6.79 -22.63
C ASP A 240 -4.33 6.09 -22.05
N PHE A 241 -5.10 6.87 -21.29
CA PHE A 241 -6.45 6.50 -20.90
C PHE A 241 -7.42 7.15 -21.88
N SER A 242 -7.76 6.43 -22.96
CA SER A 242 -9.03 6.71 -23.66
C SER A 242 -10.15 6.83 -22.61
N PRO A 243 -11.10 7.78 -22.74
CA PRO A 243 -12.08 8.03 -21.70
C PRO A 243 -12.75 6.72 -21.31
N ILE A 244 -12.45 6.27 -20.10
CA ILE A 244 -13.10 5.10 -19.52
C ILE A 244 -14.54 5.54 -19.35
N GLU A 245 -15.48 4.98 -20.13
CA GLU A 245 -16.89 5.42 -20.14
C GLU A 245 -17.51 5.49 -18.73
N ILE A 246 -17.06 4.60 -17.83
CA ILE A 246 -17.43 4.57 -16.41
C ILE A 246 -17.10 5.90 -15.69
N PHE A 247 -16.00 6.57 -16.05
CA PHE A 247 -15.59 7.82 -15.42
C PHE A 247 -16.52 8.96 -15.77
N LEU A 248 -17.05 9.02 -16.98
CA LEU A 248 -17.91 10.12 -17.40
C LEU A 248 -19.25 10.03 -16.67
N ASP A 249 -19.83 8.83 -16.58
CA ASP A 249 -21.10 8.62 -15.87
C ASP A 249 -20.98 8.84 -14.35
N VAL A 250 -19.88 8.41 -13.73
CA VAL A 250 -19.63 8.65 -12.30
C VAL A 250 -19.33 10.13 -12.04
N ILE A 251 -18.47 10.77 -12.83
CA ILE A 251 -18.17 12.20 -12.65
C ILE A 251 -19.41 13.06 -12.93
N ASP A 252 -20.25 12.71 -13.90
CA ASP A 252 -21.46 13.46 -14.22
C ASP A 252 -22.58 13.24 -13.20
N SER A 253 -22.70 12.05 -12.59
CA SER A 253 -23.61 11.83 -11.47
C SER A 253 -23.16 12.61 -10.22
N LEU A 254 -21.85 12.66 -9.97
CA LEU A 254 -21.26 13.42 -8.86
C LEU A 254 -21.40 14.94 -9.03
N LYS A 255 -21.21 15.46 -10.25
CA LYS A 255 -21.46 16.87 -10.56
C LYS A 255 -22.92 17.25 -10.37
N LYS A 256 -23.87 16.35 -10.69
CA LYS A 256 -25.30 16.56 -10.44
C LYS A 256 -25.62 16.64 -8.93
N GLN A 257 -25.10 15.71 -8.12
CA GLN A 257 -25.32 15.73 -6.66
C GLN A 257 -24.79 17.00 -5.99
N ILE A 258 -23.61 17.49 -6.40
CA ILE A 258 -23.04 18.74 -5.88
C ILE A 258 -23.88 19.96 -6.28
N HIS A 259 -24.46 19.95 -7.50
CA HIS A 259 -25.33 21.02 -7.96
C HIS A 259 -26.67 21.06 -7.21
N GLU A 260 -27.25 19.89 -6.91
CA GLU A 260 -28.51 19.74 -6.18
C GLU A 260 -28.35 20.16 -4.69
N THR A 261 -27.29 19.71 -4.02
CA THR A 261 -27.01 20.10 -2.62
C THR A 261 -26.58 21.56 -2.44
N GLY A 262 -26.05 22.20 -3.50
CA GLY A 262 -25.75 23.63 -3.53
C GLY A 262 -26.97 24.54 -3.77
N GLN A 263 -28.06 24.01 -4.33
CA GLN A 263 -29.32 24.74 -4.52
C GLN A 263 -30.23 24.68 -3.30
N GLU A 264 -30.17 23.61 -2.48
CA GLU A 264 -30.94 23.51 -1.23
C GLU A 264 -30.40 24.37 -0.06
N ARG A 265 -29.22 24.97 -0.23
CA ARG A 265 -28.55 25.81 0.81
C ARG A 265 -28.57 27.32 0.51
N ASN A 266 -29.33 27.77 -0.49
CA ASN A 266 -29.52 29.20 -0.81
C ASN A 266 -31.00 29.61 -0.74
#